data_AF-A0A2M9A9H9-F1
#
_entry.id   AF-A0A2M9A9H9-F1
#
_cell.length_a   1.000
_cell.length_b   1.000
_cell.length_c   1.000
_cell.angle_alpha   90.00
_cell.angle_beta   90.00
_cell.angle_gamma   90.00
#
_symmetry.space_group_name_H-M   'P 1'
#
loop_
_entity.id
_entity.type
_entity.pdbx_description
1 polymer ?
#
loop_
_entity_poly.entity_id
_entity_poly.type
_entity_poly.pdbx_seq_one_letter_code
_entity_poly.pdbx_strand_id
1 'polypeptide(L)'
;MNTGTPESATIMGMECLGRKKAAEELGLSVSTLDVMIRKSRAGRMKVPLRFFQLRRSAPVWFPRPWLEKWVEDVADNGGAY
;
A
#
# COMPACT_ATOMS: atom_id res chain seq x y z
N MET A 1 15.57 -21.04 -1.90
CA MET A 1 14.12 -21.29 -1.75
C MET A 1 13.41 -19.94 -1.81
N ASN A 2 12.67 -19.66 -2.89
CA ASN A 2 11.91 -18.40 -3.01
C ASN A 2 10.68 -18.50 -2.11
N THR A 3 10.73 -17.92 -0.91
CA THR A 3 9.54 -17.61 -0.11
C THR A 3 8.87 -16.36 -0.72
N GLY A 4 8.38 -16.50 -1.96
CA GLY A 4 7.64 -15.44 -2.63
C GLY A 4 6.39 -15.14 -1.82
N THR A 5 6.37 -13.99 -1.15
CA THR A 5 5.12 -13.47 -0.59
C THR A 5 4.14 -13.35 -1.74
N PRO A 6 2.91 -13.88 -1.62
CA PRO A 6 1.95 -13.82 -2.72
C PRO A 6 1.77 -12.38 -3.20
N GLU A 7 1.73 -12.19 -4.53
CA GLU A 7 1.65 -10.84 -5.13
C GLU A 7 0.26 -10.22 -4.94
N SER A 8 -0.78 -11.06 -4.76
CA SER A 8 -2.12 -10.67 -4.35
C SER A 8 -2.78 -11.76 -3.50
N ALA A 9 -3.83 -11.39 -2.77
CA ALA A 9 -4.67 -12.29 -1.99
C ALA A 9 -6.09 -11.71 -1.86
N THR A 10 -7.10 -12.56 -1.74
CA THR A 10 -8.45 -12.12 -1.38
C THR A 10 -8.60 -12.14 0.13
N ILE A 11 -8.81 -10.97 0.74
CA ILE A 11 -8.96 -10.81 2.19
C ILE A 11 -10.29 -10.12 2.46
N MET A 12 -11.16 -10.74 3.26
CA MET A 12 -12.50 -10.22 3.58
C MET A 12 -13.33 -9.88 2.31
N GLY A 13 -13.19 -10.67 1.25
CA GLY A 13 -13.90 -10.46 -0.01
C GLY A 13 -13.31 -9.36 -0.92
N MET A 14 -12.20 -8.73 -0.53
CA MET A 14 -11.53 -7.70 -1.32
C MET A 14 -10.21 -8.22 -1.90
N GLU A 15 -9.92 -7.85 -3.15
CA GLU A 15 -8.59 -8.04 -3.72
C GLU A 15 -7.59 -7.15 -2.98
N CYS A 16 -6.58 -7.79 -2.39
CA CYS A 16 -5.49 -7.14 -1.69
C CYS A 16 -4.17 -7.44 -2.41
N LEU A 17 -3.37 -6.40 -2.60
CA LEU A 17 -2.09 -6.47 -3.29
C LEU A 17 -0.96 -6.56 -2.28
N GLY A 18 0.05 -7.37 -2.59
CA GLY A 18 1.31 -7.37 -1.87
C GLY A 18 2.12 -6.11 -2.20
N ARG A 19 3.18 -5.86 -1.42
CA ARG A 19 4.03 -4.66 -1.55
C ARG A 19 4.52 -4.38 -2.98
N LYS A 20 5.03 -5.40 -3.68
CA LYS A 20 5.57 -5.24 -5.03
C LYS A 20 4.48 -4.82 -6.01
N LYS A 21 3.33 -5.51 -6.01
CA LYS A 21 2.21 -5.22 -6.90
C LYS A 21 1.57 -3.85 -6.61
N ALA A 22 1.42 -3.50 -5.33
CA ALA A 22 0.96 -2.18 -4.94
C ALA A 22 1.89 -1.05 -5.42
N ALA A 23 3.21 -1.26 -5.35
CA ALA A 23 4.17 -0.28 -5.86
C ALA A 23 4.06 -0.13 -7.38
N GLU A 24 3.90 -1.24 -8.12
CA GLU A 24 3.67 -1.23 -9.57
C GLU A 24 2.40 -0.47 -9.96
N GLU A 25 1.27 -0.72 -9.29
CA GLU A 25 -0.01 -0.03 -9.56
C GLU A 25 0.09 1.48 -9.31
N LEU A 26 0.90 1.90 -8.33
CA LEU A 26 1.14 3.32 -8.05
C LEU A 26 2.22 3.95 -8.94
N GLY A 27 2.89 3.17 -9.80
CA GLY A 27 4.04 3.64 -10.59
C GLY A 27 5.25 4.04 -9.75
N LEU A 28 5.44 3.41 -8.59
CA LEU A 28 6.49 3.72 -7.61
C LEU A 28 7.51 2.58 -7.47
N SER A 29 8.70 2.90 -6.95
CA SER A 29 9.61 1.88 -6.46
C SER A 29 9.10 1.27 -5.15
N VAL A 30 9.43 0.01 -4.87
CA VAL A 30 9.09 -0.64 -3.59
C VAL A 30 9.71 0.12 -2.40
N SER A 31 10.92 0.65 -2.55
CA SER A 31 11.58 1.47 -1.52
C SER A 31 10.81 2.76 -1.22
N THR A 32 10.27 3.41 -2.26
CA THR A 32 9.42 4.61 -2.10
C THR A 32 8.14 4.25 -1.35
N LEU A 33 7.48 3.15 -1.72
CA LEU A 33 6.29 2.67 -1.02
C LEU A 33 6.60 2.37 0.46
N ASP A 34 7.73 1.73 0.77
CA ASP A 34 8.12 1.45 2.16
C ASP A 34 8.33 2.73 2.99
N VAL A 35 8.89 3.80 2.39
CA VAL A 35 8.98 5.12 3.03
C VAL A 35 7.59 5.69 3.31
N MET A 36 6.67 5.59 2.34
CA MET A 36 5.30 6.08 2.50
C MET A 36 4.55 5.30 3.58
N ILE A 37 4.69 3.98 3.65
CA ILE A 37 4.11 3.17 4.75
C ILE A 37 4.59 3.70 6.11
N ARG A 38 5.90 3.96 6.26
CA ARG A 38 6.47 4.50 7.50
C ARG A 38 5.91 5.88 7.84
N LYS A 39 5.83 6.79 6.87
CA LYS A 39 5.26 8.13 7.06
C LYS A 39 3.76 8.06 7.40
N SER A 40 2.99 7.21 6.72
CA SER A 40 1.56 6.98 6.97
C SER A 40 1.33 6.51 8.42
N ARG A 41 2.11 5.51 8.88
CA ARG A 41 2.05 5.02 10.28
C ARG A 41 2.39 6.10 11.31
N ALA A 42 3.32 6.99 10.96
CA ALA A 42 3.72 8.08 11.82
C ALA A 42 2.76 9.30 11.76
N GLY A 43 1.69 9.25 10.97
CA GLY A 43 0.77 10.37 10.79
C GLY A 43 1.39 11.57 10.06
N ARG A 44 2.43 11.34 9.24
CA ARG A 44 3.22 12.39 8.55
C ARG A 44 2.85 12.58 7.08
N MET A 45 1.77 11.97 6.62
CA MET A 45 1.26 12.13 5.25
C MET A 45 -0.05 12.90 5.29
N LYS A 46 -0.22 13.86 4.38
CA LYS A 46 -1.49 14.58 4.20
C LYS A 46 -2.64 13.62 3.83
N VAL A 47 -2.34 12.65 2.96
CA VAL A 47 -3.25 11.56 2.57
C VAL A 47 -2.60 10.23 2.97
N PRO A 48 -2.95 9.64 4.13
CA PRO A 48 -2.33 8.40 4.59
C PRO A 48 -2.68 7.19 3.71
N LEU A 49 -1.68 6.34 3.43
CA LEU A 49 -1.92 5.03 2.81
C LEU A 49 -2.68 4.11 3.75
N ARG A 50 -3.73 3.45 3.25
CA ARG A 50 -4.45 2.39 3.96
C ARG A 50 -3.90 1.02 3.59
N PHE A 51 -3.53 0.23 4.60
CA PHE A 51 -3.01 -1.13 4.42
C PHE A 51 -3.29 -1.98 5.65
N PHE A 52 -3.23 -3.30 5.47
CA PHE A 52 -3.39 -4.30 6.51
C PHE A 52 -2.06 -4.97 6.81
N GLN A 53 -1.79 -5.19 8.10
CA GLN A 53 -0.69 -6.03 8.55
C GLN A 53 -1.13 -6.78 9.81
N LEU A 54 -1.38 -8.08 9.69
CA LEU A 54 -1.91 -8.91 10.79
C LEU A 54 -0.98 -8.96 12.01
N ARG A 55 0.34 -9.07 11.78
CA ARG A 55 1.39 -9.09 12.81
C ARG A 55 2.64 -8.41 12.26
N ARG A 56 3.55 -7.94 13.13
CA ARG A 56 4.78 -7.24 12.69
C ARG A 56 5.61 -8.00 11.64
N SER A 57 5.65 -9.33 11.71
CA SER A 57 6.37 -10.19 10.77
C SER A 57 5.52 -10.64 9.57
N ALA A 58 4.22 -10.35 9.57
CA ALA A 58 3.33 -10.71 8.48
C ALA A 58 3.51 -9.76 7.28
N PRO A 59 3.21 -10.24 6.06
CA PRO A 59 3.12 -9.39 4.89
C PRO A 59 2.18 -8.19 5.10
N VAL A 60 2.52 -7.08 4.45
CA VAL A 60 1.64 -5.92 4.34
C VAL A 60 0.80 -6.10 3.08
N TRP A 61 -0.50 -5.91 3.23
CA TRP A 61 -1.51 -6.06 2.19
C TRP A 61 -2.22 -4.74 1.94
N PHE A 62 -2.47 -4.41 0.68
CA PHE A 62 -3.12 -3.17 0.26
C PHE A 62 -4.42 -3.50 -0.47
N PRO A 63 -5.60 -3.19 0.09
CA PRO A 63 -6.85 -3.36 -0.62
C PRO A 63 -6.84 -2.51 -1.88
N ARG A 64 -7.02 -3.14 -3.03
CA ARG A 64 -6.96 -2.45 -4.33
C ARG A 64 -7.94 -1.27 -4.42
N PRO A 65 -9.21 -1.38 -4.00
CA PRO A 65 -10.13 -0.23 -4.06
C PRO A 65 -9.67 0.97 -3.21
N TRP A 66 -8.89 0.73 -2.16
CA TRP A 66 -8.34 1.81 -1.33
C TRP A 66 -7.10 2.45 -1.94
N LEU A 67 -6.29 1.70 -2.69
CA LEU A 67 -5.19 2.26 -3.45
C LEU A 67 -5.70 3.18 -4.57
N GLU A 68 -6.71 2.72 -5.31
CA GLU A 68 -7.35 3.52 -6.38
C GLU A 68 -7.91 4.83 -5.82
N LYS A 69 -8.70 4.76 -4.74
CA LYS A 69 -9.22 5.94 -4.05
C LYS A 69 -8.10 6.86 -3.54
N TRP A 70 -7.02 6.29 -3.02
CA TRP A 70 -5.89 7.09 -2.52
C TRP A 70 -5.23 7.91 -3.63
N VAL A 71 -5.12 7.36 -4.85
CA VAL A 71 -4.60 8.09 -6.01
C VAL A 71 -5.49 9.30 -6.35
N GLU A 72 -6.81 9.11 -6.33
CA GLU A 72 -7.79 10.20 -6.51
C GLU A 72 -7.63 11.26 -5.41
N ASP A 73 -7.62 10.85 -4.14
CA ASP A 73 -7.49 11.76 -2.99
C ASP A 73 -6.17 12.57 -3.06
N VAL A 74 -5.08 11.98 -3.54
CA VAL A 74 -3.78 12.68 -3.71
C VAL A 74 -3.83 13.70 -4.84
N ALA A 75 -4.48 13.37 -5.97
CA ALA A 75 -4.65 14.29 -7.09
C ALA A 75 -5.46 15.52 -6.68
N ASP A 76 -6.57 15.33 -5.96
CA ASP A 76 -7.44 16.39 -5.47
C ASP A 76 -6.78 17.29 -4.42
N ASN A 77 -5.82 16.75 -3.67
CA ASN A 77 -5.13 17.48 -2.60
C ASN A 77 -3.85 18.20 -3.04
N GLY A 78 -3.58 18.27 -4.35
CA GLY A 78 -2.46 19.01 -4.93
C GLY A 78 -1.09 18.36 -4.75
N GLY A 79 -1.04 17.05 -4.45
CA GLY A 79 0.18 16.26 -4.37
C GLY A 79 1.21 16.72 -3.31
N ALA A 80 1.28 16.00 -2.18
CA ALA A 80 2.48 15.87 -1.36
C ALA A 80 2.28 14.76 -0.31
N TYR A 81 3.02 13.65 -0.46
CA TYR A 81 3.07 12.51 0.47
C TYR A 81 4.46 12.34 1.11
#